data_AF-A0A1Y2R509-F1
#
_entry.id   AF-A0A1Y2R509-F1
#
_cell.length_a   1.000
_cell.length_b   1.000
_cell.length_c   1.000
_cell.angle_alpha   90.00
_cell.angle_beta   90.00
_cell.angle_gamma   90.00
#
_symmetry.space_group_name_H-M   'P 1'
#
loop_
_entity.id
_entity.type
_entity.pdbx_description
1 polymer ?
#
loop_
_entity_poly.entity_id
_entity_poly.type
_entity_poly.pdbx_seq_one_letter_code
_entity_poly.pdbx_strand_id
1 'polypeptide(L)'
;MNELLAPALFALLCWWFGTGAILWLVRRPPTSFRWSMGALSVLLLVSLWTTSISMHDHTVGSAYLAFASVIAMWSWHEMAFLTGWLTGPRRVPLQPGARGWTRFRQSVQAILWHELALLANFGVLLWMQQGQAGHVAICTFALLWCMRFSAKMNLFFGVPETGEQYLPRHLAYLASYFRRGPVSVFFFLAVGLSCAVWAWMVWQVSSGVATITTGWVLLAALLGLAIVEHVIMAFPTPMQKLWGWAMEKA
;
A
#
# COMPACT_ATOMS: atom_id res chain seq x y z
N MET A 1 0.45 -4.10 28.65
CA MET A 1 -0.57 -3.34 27.89
C MET A 1 0.06 -2.30 26.95
N ASN A 2 1.04 -1.50 27.40
CA ASN A 2 1.77 -0.57 26.53
C ASN A 2 2.52 -1.22 25.35
N GLU A 3 3.03 -2.44 25.52
CA GLU A 3 3.80 -3.14 24.47
C GLU A 3 2.97 -3.56 23.24
N LEU A 4 1.65 -3.63 23.38
CA LEU A 4 0.73 -3.90 22.26
C LEU A 4 0.11 -2.62 21.71
N LEU A 5 -0.25 -1.69 22.59
CA LEU A 5 -0.91 -0.44 22.21
C LEU A 5 0.03 0.50 21.46
N ALA A 6 1.28 0.67 21.93
CA ALA A 6 2.20 1.62 21.30
C ALA A 6 2.54 1.25 19.84
N PRO A 7 2.88 -0.01 19.49
CA PRO A 7 3.13 -0.37 18.11
C PRO A 7 1.86 -0.31 17.24
N ALA A 8 0.71 -0.74 17.75
CA ALA A 8 -0.54 -0.67 17.02
C ALA A 8 -0.96 0.78 16.72
N LEU A 9 -0.84 1.68 17.70
CA LEU A 9 -1.08 3.11 17.51
C LEU A 9 -0.08 3.72 16.54
N PHE A 10 1.19 3.34 16.62
CA PHE A 10 2.20 3.81 15.68
C PHE A 10 1.86 3.40 14.23
N ALA A 11 1.49 2.14 14.00
CA ALA A 11 1.06 1.66 12.69
C ALA A 11 -0.19 2.42 12.18
N LEU A 12 -1.17 2.64 13.05
CA LEU A 12 -2.38 3.41 12.75
C LEU A 12 -2.04 4.85 12.34
N LEU A 13 -1.18 5.53 13.09
CA LEU A 13 -0.78 6.90 12.80
C LEU A 13 0.00 6.97 11.48
N CYS A 14 0.96 6.07 11.26
CA CYS A 14 1.71 5.98 10.00
C CYS A 14 0.78 5.76 8.81
N TRP A 15 -0.20 4.86 8.93
CA TRP A 15 -1.17 4.60 7.87
C TRP A 15 -2.08 5.82 7.61
N TRP A 16 -2.62 6.42 8.67
CA TRP A 16 -3.53 7.57 8.59
C TRP A 16 -2.85 8.80 7.98
N PHE A 17 -1.69 9.18 8.52
CA PHE A 17 -0.92 10.34 8.05
C PHE A 17 -0.26 10.07 6.70
N GLY A 18 0.25 8.86 6.45
CA GLY A 18 0.84 8.50 5.16
C GLY A 18 -0.18 8.62 4.03
N THR A 19 -1.37 8.04 4.21
CA THR A 19 -2.47 8.14 3.24
C THR A 19 -2.91 9.60 3.05
N GLY A 20 -3.13 10.33 4.14
CA GLY A 20 -3.54 11.73 4.09
C GLY A 20 -2.51 12.64 3.40
N ALA A 21 -1.22 12.47 3.72
CA ALA A 21 -0.12 13.26 3.16
C ALA A 21 0.02 13.03 1.65
N ILE A 22 -0.08 11.77 1.18
CA ILE A 22 -0.03 11.45 -0.25
C ILE A 22 -1.21 12.08 -0.98
N LEU A 23 -2.44 11.95 -0.44
CA LEU A 23 -3.62 12.55 -1.05
C LEU A 23 -3.53 14.08 -1.15
N TRP A 24 -3.00 14.73 -0.11
CA TRP A 24 -2.74 16.16 -0.11
C TRP A 24 -1.69 16.56 -1.14
N LEU A 25 -0.57 15.82 -1.22
CA LEU A 25 0.53 16.12 -2.13
C LEU A 25 0.15 15.97 -3.60
N VAL A 26 -0.69 14.99 -3.92
CA VAL A 26 -1.19 14.73 -5.28
C VAL A 26 -2.17 15.80 -5.75
N ARG A 27 -2.81 16.54 -4.83
CA ARG A 27 -3.71 17.66 -5.14
C ARG A 27 -2.99 18.99 -5.36
N ARG A 28 -1.69 19.08 -5.03
CA ARG A 28 -0.87 20.27 -5.30
C ARG A 28 -0.70 20.49 -6.82
N PRO A 29 -0.39 21.73 -7.26
CA PRO A 29 -0.22 22.01 -8.67
C PRO A 29 0.93 21.20 -9.30
N PRO A 30 0.86 20.85 -10.60
CA PRO A 30 1.87 20.01 -11.26
C PRO A 30 3.31 20.55 -11.19
N THR A 31 3.46 21.86 -11.00
CA THR A 31 4.76 22.52 -10.81
C THR A 31 5.48 22.07 -9.54
N SER A 32 4.74 21.70 -8.48
CA SER A 32 5.34 21.19 -7.24
C SER A 32 5.75 19.72 -7.32
N PHE A 33 5.23 18.95 -8.29
CA PHE A 33 5.50 17.51 -8.38
C PHE A 33 6.99 17.20 -8.53
N ARG A 34 7.75 18.05 -9.22
CA ARG A 34 9.20 17.88 -9.40
C ARG A 34 9.95 17.96 -8.06
N TRP A 35 9.56 18.94 -7.23
CA TRP A 35 10.11 19.13 -5.89
C TRP A 35 9.66 18.03 -4.94
N SER A 36 8.37 17.67 -4.97
CA SER A 36 7.82 16.56 -4.20
C SER A 36 8.52 15.23 -4.52
N MET A 37 8.70 14.91 -5.80
CA MET A 37 9.43 13.72 -6.23
C MET A 37 10.91 13.79 -5.85
N GLY A 38 11.57 14.96 -5.97
CA GLY A 38 12.95 15.14 -5.52
C GLY A 38 13.12 14.86 -4.03
N ALA A 39 12.28 15.46 -3.19
CA ALA A 39 12.28 15.26 -1.75
C ALA A 39 11.99 13.79 -1.38
N LEU A 40 11.00 13.17 -2.04
CA LEU A 40 10.68 11.76 -1.81
C LEU A 40 11.79 10.82 -2.29
N SER A 41 12.55 11.18 -3.34
CA SER A 41 13.69 10.37 -3.80
C SER A 41 14.83 10.40 -2.79
N VAL A 42 15.10 11.56 -2.18
CA VAL A 42 16.05 11.65 -1.06
C VAL A 42 15.52 10.81 0.11
N LEU A 43 14.24 10.93 0.44
CA LEU A 43 13.61 10.12 1.48
C LEU A 43 13.70 8.62 1.19
N LEU A 44 13.57 8.20 -0.07
CA LEU A 44 13.74 6.81 -0.49
C LEU A 44 15.16 6.31 -0.21
N LEU A 45 16.19 7.09 -0.58
CA LEU A 45 17.59 6.72 -0.31
C LEU A 45 17.87 6.62 1.19
N VAL A 46 17.39 7.59 1.97
CA VAL A 46 17.46 7.55 3.43
C VAL A 46 16.73 6.33 3.98
N SER A 47 15.55 6.02 3.45
CA SER A 47 14.74 4.87 3.89
C SER A 47 15.43 3.54 3.60
N LEU A 48 16.11 3.41 2.46
CA LEU A 48 16.90 2.21 2.14
C LEU A 48 18.09 2.08 3.10
N TRP A 49 18.78 3.19 3.40
CA TRP A 49 19.89 3.19 4.34
C TRP A 49 19.44 2.83 5.76
N THR A 50 18.38 3.46 6.28
CA THR A 50 17.84 3.15 7.61
C THR A 50 17.25 1.75 7.68
N THR A 51 16.70 1.24 6.58
CA THR A 51 16.26 -0.15 6.46
C THR A 51 17.45 -1.10 6.62
N SER A 52 18.57 -0.84 5.95
CA SER A 52 19.80 -1.62 6.10
C SER A 52 20.26 -1.68 7.55
N ILE A 53 20.28 -0.54 8.25
CA ILE A 53 20.65 -0.50 9.67
C ILE A 53 19.68 -1.34 10.50
N SER A 54 18.37 -1.18 10.27
CA SER A 54 17.33 -1.90 11.01
C SER A 54 17.35 -3.42 10.83
N MET A 55 17.94 -3.93 9.74
CA MET A 55 18.03 -5.35 9.45
C MET A 55 19.09 -6.08 10.29
N HIS A 56 20.08 -5.37 10.84
CA HIS A 56 21.18 -6.00 11.59
C HIS A 56 20.73 -6.56 12.95
N ASP A 57 19.74 -5.95 13.60
CA ASP A 57 19.36 -6.27 14.99
C ASP A 57 17.87 -6.59 15.17
N HIS A 58 17.56 -7.36 16.21
CA HIS A 58 16.20 -7.72 16.65
C HIS A 58 15.68 -6.87 17.81
N THR A 59 16.00 -5.58 17.85
CA THR A 59 15.56 -4.69 18.93
C THR A 59 14.17 -4.10 18.64
N VAL A 60 13.51 -3.62 19.69
CA VAL A 60 12.25 -2.86 19.56
C VAL A 60 12.43 -1.63 18.67
N GLY A 61 13.56 -0.93 18.82
CA GLY A 61 13.91 0.24 18.02
C GLY A 61 14.11 -0.09 16.55
N SER A 62 14.79 -1.20 16.23
CA SER A 62 14.97 -1.63 14.84
C SER A 62 13.64 -2.01 14.18
N ALA A 63 12.69 -2.60 14.92
CA ALA A 63 11.34 -2.88 14.39
C ALA A 63 10.57 -1.61 14.00
N TYR A 64 10.58 -0.57 14.84
CA TYR A 64 9.96 0.71 14.51
C TYR A 64 10.65 1.42 13.35
N LEU A 65 11.98 1.41 13.33
CA LEU A 65 12.77 2.01 12.26
C LEU A 65 12.51 1.31 10.92
N ALA A 66 12.51 -0.03 10.89
CA ALA A 66 12.17 -0.83 9.73
C ALA A 66 10.78 -0.48 9.19
N PHE A 67 9.77 -0.47 10.05
CA PHE A 67 8.40 -0.17 9.66
C PHE A 67 8.25 1.26 9.10
N ALA A 68 8.77 2.26 9.81
CA ALA A 68 8.71 3.65 9.37
C ALA A 68 9.45 3.89 8.04
N SER A 69 10.62 3.26 7.88
CA SER A 69 11.41 3.34 6.65
C SER A 69 10.65 2.75 5.46
N VAL A 70 9.96 1.62 5.67
CA VAL A 70 9.13 1.01 4.62
C VAL A 70 7.95 1.91 4.24
N ILE A 71 7.26 2.54 5.20
CA ILE A 71 6.17 3.47 4.91
C ILE A 71 6.67 4.70 4.12
N ALA A 72 7.82 5.24 4.50
CA ALA A 72 8.45 6.37 3.80
C ALA A 72 8.85 5.99 2.36
N MET A 73 9.48 4.83 2.18
CA MET A 73 9.80 4.25 0.87
C MET A 73 8.55 3.98 0.02
N TRP A 74 7.48 3.47 0.64
CA TRP A 74 6.20 3.23 -0.03
C TRP A 74 5.57 4.53 -0.55
N SER A 75 5.72 5.61 0.21
CA SER A 75 5.21 6.94 -0.16
C SER A 75 5.80 7.44 -1.48
N TRP A 76 7.07 7.14 -1.77
CA TRP A 76 7.67 7.45 -3.07
C TRP A 76 7.01 6.69 -4.22
N HIS A 77 6.76 5.38 -4.06
CA HIS A 77 6.13 4.54 -5.09
C HIS A 77 4.70 4.98 -5.38
N GLU A 78 3.96 5.32 -4.33
CA GLU A 78 2.60 5.86 -4.45
C GLU A 78 2.58 7.22 -5.15
N MET A 79 3.47 8.13 -4.77
CA MET A 79 3.56 9.43 -5.44
C MET A 79 4.00 9.28 -6.90
N ALA A 80 4.95 8.40 -7.20
CA ALA A 80 5.39 8.12 -8.56
C ALA A 80 4.25 7.58 -9.44
N PHE A 81 3.35 6.77 -8.86
CA PHE A 81 2.16 6.28 -9.55
C PHE A 81 1.15 7.41 -9.76
N LEU A 82 0.77 8.13 -8.70
CA LEU A 82 -0.27 9.14 -8.73
C LEU A 82 0.12 10.40 -9.53
N THR A 83 1.41 10.68 -9.68
CA THR A 83 1.91 11.76 -10.56
C THR A 83 1.99 11.35 -12.03
N GLY A 84 1.75 10.08 -12.37
CA GLY A 84 1.90 9.60 -13.74
C GLY A 84 3.35 9.39 -14.19
N TRP A 85 4.33 9.53 -13.30
CA TRP A 85 5.75 9.28 -13.62
C TRP A 85 5.99 7.80 -13.91
N LEU A 86 5.44 6.93 -13.05
CA LEU A 86 5.68 5.49 -13.09
C LEU A 86 4.41 4.69 -13.40
N THR A 87 3.50 5.22 -14.21
CA THR A 87 2.38 4.43 -14.77
C THR A 87 2.86 3.57 -15.92
N GLY A 88 2.05 2.62 -16.39
CA GLY A 88 2.39 1.72 -17.49
C GLY A 88 2.51 2.37 -18.89
N PRO A 89 2.93 1.60 -19.91
CA PRO A 89 3.11 2.07 -21.28
C PRO A 89 1.82 2.60 -21.92
N ARG A 90 0.65 2.19 -21.42
CA ARG A 90 -0.66 2.63 -21.94
C ARG A 90 -1.23 3.74 -21.06
N ARG A 91 -1.17 4.98 -21.54
CA ARG A 91 -1.75 6.17 -20.90
C ARG A 91 -3.01 6.67 -21.61
N VAL A 92 -3.87 5.74 -22.01
CA VAL A 92 -5.12 6.03 -22.72
C VAL A 92 -6.26 5.24 -22.08
N PRO A 93 -7.52 5.69 -22.23
CA PRO A 93 -8.68 4.96 -21.72
C PRO A 93 -8.77 3.52 -22.26
N LEU A 94 -9.49 2.68 -21.51
CA LEU A 94 -9.86 1.34 -21.93
C LEU A 94 -10.59 1.40 -23.27
N GLN A 95 -10.24 0.52 -24.21
CA GLN A 95 -10.91 0.47 -25.49
C GLN A 95 -12.40 0.15 -25.31
N PRO A 96 -13.31 0.87 -25.99
CA PRO A 96 -14.74 0.60 -25.92
C PRO A 96 -15.05 -0.86 -26.26
N GLY A 97 -15.84 -1.53 -25.40
CA GLY A 97 -16.22 -2.93 -25.61
C GLY A 97 -15.14 -3.96 -25.27
N ALA A 98 -13.96 -3.58 -24.77
CA ALA A 98 -12.94 -4.53 -24.35
C ALA A 98 -13.45 -5.42 -23.20
N ARG A 99 -13.46 -6.74 -23.43
CA ARG A 99 -13.89 -7.76 -22.46
C ARG A 99 -12.82 -8.84 -22.28
N GLY A 100 -12.92 -9.60 -21.19
CA GLY A 100 -12.06 -10.75 -20.90
C GLY A 100 -10.57 -10.43 -20.95
N TRP A 101 -9.83 -11.21 -21.73
CA TRP A 101 -8.37 -11.12 -21.87
C TRP A 101 -7.89 -9.76 -22.39
N THR A 102 -8.62 -9.15 -23.34
CA THR A 102 -8.25 -7.84 -23.90
C THR A 102 -8.30 -6.76 -22.83
N ARG A 103 -9.33 -6.78 -21.97
CA ARG A 103 -9.43 -5.86 -20.82
C ARG A 103 -8.29 -6.11 -19.83
N PHE A 104 -8.00 -7.36 -19.51
CA PHE A 104 -6.92 -7.73 -18.60
C PHE A 104 -5.55 -7.22 -19.10
N ARG A 105 -5.20 -7.53 -20.36
CA ARG A 105 -3.94 -7.08 -20.97
C ARG A 105 -3.81 -5.55 -20.97
N GLN A 106 -4.88 -4.83 -21.34
CA GLN A 106 -4.87 -3.37 -21.33
C GLN A 106 -4.74 -2.80 -19.91
N SER A 107 -5.33 -3.45 -18.91
CA SER A 107 -5.23 -3.04 -17.49
C SER A 107 -3.81 -3.23 -16.97
N VAL A 108 -3.20 -4.39 -17.24
CA VAL A 108 -1.79 -4.66 -16.89
C VAL A 108 -0.87 -3.64 -17.55
N GLN A 109 -1.07 -3.36 -18.85
CA GLN A 109 -0.31 -2.33 -19.56
C GLN A 109 -0.49 -0.91 -19.01
N ALA A 110 -1.56 -0.61 -18.27
CA ALA A 110 -1.74 0.69 -17.64
C ALA A 110 -0.95 0.85 -16.34
N ILE A 111 -0.54 -0.26 -15.70
CA ILE A 111 0.13 -0.27 -14.38
C ILE A 111 1.50 -0.96 -14.37
N LEU A 112 1.93 -1.56 -15.49
CA LEU A 112 3.08 -2.46 -15.55
C LEU A 112 4.36 -1.87 -14.95
N TRP A 113 4.73 -0.64 -15.33
CA TRP A 113 5.97 -0.01 -14.85
C TRP A 113 5.99 0.18 -13.34
N HIS A 114 4.83 0.46 -12.73
CA HIS A 114 4.71 0.59 -11.29
C HIS A 114 4.92 -0.75 -10.58
N GLU A 115 4.28 -1.83 -11.07
CA GLU A 115 4.45 -3.16 -10.49
C GLU A 115 5.89 -3.66 -10.63
N LEU A 116 6.54 -3.38 -11.78
CA LEU A 116 7.95 -3.72 -11.99
C LEU A 116 8.86 -2.94 -11.03
N ALA A 117 8.57 -1.69 -10.73
CA ALA A 117 9.34 -0.91 -9.77
C ALA A 117 9.18 -1.43 -8.34
N LEU A 118 7.95 -1.81 -7.94
CA LEU A 118 7.70 -2.47 -6.65
C LEU A 118 8.45 -3.80 -6.55
N LEU A 119 8.44 -4.61 -7.62
CA LEU A 119 9.19 -5.86 -7.72
C LEU A 119 10.70 -5.64 -7.62
N ALA A 120 11.23 -4.63 -8.32
CA ALA A 120 12.65 -4.29 -8.27
C ALA A 120 13.05 -3.87 -6.85
N ASN A 121 12.25 -3.02 -6.20
CA ASN A 121 12.48 -2.60 -4.82
C ASN A 121 12.39 -3.78 -3.84
N PHE A 122 11.44 -4.70 -4.04
CA PHE A 122 11.38 -5.93 -3.25
C PHE A 122 12.62 -6.81 -3.44
N GLY A 123 13.13 -6.92 -4.67
CA GLY A 123 14.37 -7.62 -4.98
C GLY A 123 15.59 -7.01 -4.27
N VAL A 124 15.66 -5.68 -4.21
CA VAL A 124 16.71 -4.98 -3.44
C VAL A 124 16.60 -5.31 -1.94
N LEU A 125 15.41 -5.27 -1.37
CA LEU A 125 15.19 -5.64 0.03
C LEU A 125 15.54 -7.10 0.32
N LEU A 126 15.19 -8.02 -0.58
CA LEU A 126 15.56 -9.43 -0.49
C LEU A 126 17.08 -9.63 -0.49
N TRP A 127 17.78 -8.91 -1.37
CA TRP A 127 19.23 -8.96 -1.42
C TRP A 127 19.86 -8.41 -0.14
N MET A 128 19.35 -7.28 0.37
CA MET A 128 19.82 -6.69 1.63
C MET A 128 19.53 -7.57 2.85
N GLN A 129 18.44 -8.36 2.82
CA GLN A 129 18.04 -9.26 3.91
C GLN A 129 18.96 -10.49 4.04
N GLN A 130 19.76 -10.82 3.03
CA GLN A 130 20.58 -12.04 3.05
C GLN A 130 21.57 -12.01 4.23
N GLY A 131 21.45 -13.00 5.13
CA GLY A 131 22.30 -13.11 6.32
C GLY A 131 21.94 -12.15 7.46
N GLN A 132 20.83 -11.42 7.36
CA GLN A 132 20.38 -10.45 8.36
C GLN A 132 19.32 -11.02 9.30
N ALA A 133 19.30 -10.49 10.51
CA ALA A 133 18.46 -11.00 11.59
C ALA A 133 17.03 -10.39 11.51
N GLY A 134 16.91 -9.07 11.34
CA GLY A 134 15.63 -8.35 11.32
C GLY A 134 14.85 -8.49 10.02
N HIS A 135 13.69 -9.17 10.06
CA HIS A 135 12.83 -9.40 8.88
C HIS A 135 11.62 -8.44 8.79
N VAL A 136 11.48 -7.51 9.73
CA VAL A 136 10.28 -6.64 9.82
C VAL A 136 10.10 -5.79 8.57
N ALA A 137 11.20 -5.25 8.02
CA ALA A 137 11.14 -4.39 6.84
C ALA A 137 10.60 -5.13 5.61
N ILE A 138 11.16 -6.31 5.31
CA ILE A 138 10.73 -7.10 4.16
C ILE A 138 9.28 -7.59 4.32
N CYS A 139 8.89 -8.03 5.52
CA CYS A 139 7.51 -8.44 5.80
C CYS A 139 6.54 -7.27 5.64
N THR A 140 6.90 -6.08 6.11
CA THR A 140 6.07 -4.87 6.00
C THR A 140 5.88 -4.50 4.52
N PHE A 141 6.96 -4.51 3.74
CA PHE A 141 6.90 -4.20 2.31
C PHE A 141 6.07 -5.22 1.54
N ALA A 142 6.30 -6.52 1.80
CA ALA A 142 5.55 -7.60 1.16
C ALA A 142 4.05 -7.51 1.49
N LEU A 143 3.69 -7.21 2.73
CA LEU A 143 2.30 -7.03 3.15
C LEU A 143 1.64 -5.86 2.40
N LEU A 144 2.28 -4.69 2.37
CA LEU A 144 1.78 -3.54 1.62
C LEU A 144 1.59 -3.89 0.14
N TRP A 145 2.57 -4.55 -0.47
CA TRP A 145 2.50 -4.93 -1.87
C TRP A 145 1.40 -5.96 -2.17
N CYS A 146 1.27 -7.01 -1.37
CA CYS A 146 0.21 -7.99 -1.49
C CYS A 146 -1.18 -7.35 -1.32
N MET A 147 -1.36 -6.49 -0.31
CA MET A 147 -2.64 -5.81 -0.07
C MET A 147 -2.95 -4.80 -1.19
N ARG A 148 -1.94 -4.10 -1.71
CA ARG A 148 -2.11 -3.19 -2.85
C ARG A 148 -2.46 -3.94 -4.13
N PHE A 149 -1.82 -5.07 -4.38
CA PHE A 149 -2.12 -5.94 -5.51
C PHE A 149 -3.55 -6.50 -5.41
N SER A 150 -3.94 -6.98 -4.22
CA SER A 150 -5.30 -7.42 -3.91
C SER A 150 -6.33 -6.32 -4.18
N ALA A 151 -6.09 -5.10 -3.72
CA ALA A 151 -6.96 -3.96 -3.99
C ALA A 151 -7.11 -3.69 -5.50
N LYS A 152 -6.02 -3.71 -6.28
CA LYS A 152 -6.07 -3.55 -7.74
C LYS A 152 -6.89 -4.65 -8.42
N MET A 153 -6.76 -5.89 -7.96
CA MET A 153 -7.56 -7.01 -8.45
C MET A 153 -9.05 -6.83 -8.09
N ASN A 154 -9.37 -6.38 -6.88
CA ASN A 154 -10.75 -6.06 -6.49
C ASN A 154 -11.37 -4.97 -7.37
N LEU A 155 -10.61 -3.90 -7.68
CA LEU A 155 -11.04 -2.85 -8.62
C LEU A 155 -11.26 -3.38 -10.05
N PHE A 156 -10.45 -4.35 -10.48
CA PHE A 156 -10.58 -4.99 -11.79
C PHE A 156 -11.80 -5.91 -11.88
N PHE A 157 -12.02 -6.78 -10.88
CA PHE A 157 -13.13 -7.74 -10.87
C PHE A 157 -14.49 -7.08 -10.62
N GLY A 158 -14.52 -6.08 -9.75
CA GLY A 158 -15.70 -5.29 -9.47
C GLY A 158 -15.90 -5.04 -7.98
N VAL A 159 -16.14 -3.79 -7.63
CA VAL A 159 -16.39 -3.36 -6.24
C VAL A 159 -17.32 -2.13 -6.21
N PRO A 160 -18.16 -1.95 -5.17
CA PRO A 160 -19.08 -0.82 -5.09
C PRO A 160 -18.38 0.54 -5.04
N GLU A 161 -17.37 0.70 -4.18
CA GLU A 161 -16.58 1.93 -4.07
C GLU A 161 -15.24 1.75 -4.79
N THR A 162 -15.11 2.41 -5.94
CA THR A 162 -13.92 2.31 -6.80
C THR A 162 -12.85 3.36 -6.52
N GLY A 163 -13.15 4.36 -5.68
CA GLY A 163 -12.19 5.39 -5.31
C GLY A 163 -11.74 6.28 -6.49
N GLU A 164 -12.45 6.30 -7.62
CA GLU A 164 -12.11 7.11 -8.80
C GLU A 164 -11.94 8.60 -8.47
N GLN A 165 -12.63 9.06 -7.42
CA GLN A 165 -12.54 10.41 -6.84
C GLN A 165 -11.17 10.79 -6.25
N TYR A 166 -10.31 9.81 -5.96
CA TYR A 166 -8.95 10.03 -5.49
C TYR A 166 -7.95 10.25 -6.61
N LEU A 167 -8.32 9.85 -7.85
CA LEU A 167 -7.44 10.00 -8.99
C LEU A 167 -7.34 11.49 -9.38
N PRO A 168 -6.12 12.03 -9.50
CA PRO A 168 -5.95 13.36 -10.07
C PRO A 168 -6.36 13.38 -11.55
N ARG A 169 -6.68 14.58 -12.07
CA ARG A 169 -7.29 14.75 -13.40
C ARG A 169 -6.52 14.07 -14.53
N HIS A 170 -5.18 14.07 -14.49
CA HIS A 170 -4.34 13.43 -15.50
C HIS A 170 -4.39 11.90 -15.49
N LEU A 171 -4.85 11.29 -14.38
CA LEU A 171 -5.06 9.84 -14.26
C LEU A 171 -6.54 9.43 -14.36
N ALA A 172 -7.44 10.36 -14.71
CA ALA A 172 -8.87 10.05 -14.85
C ALA A 172 -9.13 8.93 -15.86
N TYR A 173 -8.24 8.70 -16.83
CA TYR A 173 -8.34 7.57 -17.76
C TYR A 173 -8.26 6.21 -17.06
N LEU A 174 -7.58 6.10 -15.90
CA LEU A 174 -7.50 4.85 -15.12
C LEU A 174 -8.86 4.43 -14.58
N ALA A 175 -9.76 5.38 -14.31
CA ALA A 175 -11.12 5.09 -13.88
C ALA A 175 -11.87 4.20 -14.89
N SER A 176 -11.57 4.32 -16.20
CA SER A 176 -12.18 3.48 -17.24
C SER A 176 -11.83 1.98 -17.12
N TYR A 177 -10.77 1.64 -16.38
CA TYR A 177 -10.37 0.26 -16.12
C TYR A 177 -11.06 -0.32 -14.89
N PHE A 178 -11.55 0.52 -13.98
CA PHE A 178 -12.23 0.09 -12.76
C PHE A 178 -13.65 -0.33 -13.09
N ARG A 179 -14.11 -1.40 -12.45
CA ARG A 179 -15.49 -1.89 -12.61
C ARG A 179 -16.27 -1.55 -11.35
N ARG A 180 -17.23 -0.64 -11.47
CA ARG A 180 -18.29 -0.48 -10.45
C ARG A 180 -19.26 -1.63 -10.57
N GLY A 181 -19.55 -2.31 -9.46
CA GLY A 181 -20.45 -3.46 -9.47
C GLY A 181 -20.58 -4.10 -8.09
N PRO A 182 -21.31 -5.24 -8.01
CA PRO A 182 -21.39 -6.01 -6.79
C PRO A 182 -20.00 -6.54 -6.40
N VAL A 183 -19.84 -6.80 -5.10
CA VAL A 183 -18.62 -7.39 -4.53
C VAL A 183 -18.29 -8.70 -5.25
N SER A 184 -17.11 -8.77 -5.85
CA SER A 184 -16.67 -9.94 -6.60
C SER A 184 -16.37 -11.15 -5.70
N VAL A 185 -16.38 -12.38 -6.25
CA VAL A 185 -15.96 -13.58 -5.49
C VAL A 185 -14.50 -13.46 -5.03
N PHE A 186 -13.65 -12.83 -5.86
CA PHE A 186 -12.25 -12.58 -5.51
C PHE A 186 -12.12 -11.74 -4.23
N PHE A 187 -13.04 -10.81 -3.98
CA PHE A 187 -13.05 -10.03 -2.76
C PHE A 187 -13.22 -10.90 -1.51
N PHE A 188 -14.19 -11.82 -1.52
CA PHE A 188 -14.40 -12.73 -0.39
C PHE A 188 -13.20 -13.64 -0.17
N LEU A 189 -12.55 -14.09 -1.24
CA LEU A 189 -11.32 -14.87 -1.15
C LEU A 189 -10.17 -14.04 -0.57
N ALA A 190 -9.97 -12.82 -1.05
CA ALA A 190 -8.90 -11.94 -0.61
C ALA A 190 -9.05 -11.52 0.86
N VAL A 191 -10.26 -11.08 1.25
CA VAL A 191 -10.58 -10.72 2.64
C VAL A 191 -10.56 -11.94 3.54
N GLY A 192 -11.16 -13.06 3.11
CA GLY A 192 -11.17 -14.31 3.85
C GLY A 192 -9.75 -14.83 4.13
N LEU A 193 -8.88 -14.83 3.11
CA LEU A 193 -7.47 -15.22 3.27
C LEU A 193 -6.73 -14.25 4.19
N SER A 194 -6.95 -12.94 4.05
CA SER A 194 -6.32 -11.93 4.91
C SER A 194 -6.74 -12.09 6.37
N CYS A 195 -8.03 -12.33 6.63
CA CYS A 195 -8.56 -12.63 7.95
C CYS A 195 -8.01 -13.95 8.50
N ALA A 196 -7.87 -14.98 7.66
CA ALA A 196 -7.28 -16.26 8.07
C ALA A 196 -5.81 -16.11 8.47
N VAL A 197 -5.02 -15.36 7.70
CA VAL A 197 -3.62 -15.05 8.04
C VAL A 197 -3.55 -14.23 9.33
N TRP A 198 -4.42 -13.22 9.48
CA TRP A 198 -4.47 -12.41 10.70
C TRP A 198 -4.83 -13.23 11.93
N ALA A 199 -5.87 -14.09 11.83
CA ALA A 199 -6.26 -15.00 12.88
C ALA A 199 -5.17 -16.02 13.20
N TRP A 200 -4.47 -16.53 12.19
CA TRP A 200 -3.30 -17.39 12.36
C TRP A 200 -2.17 -16.68 13.10
N MET A 201 -1.89 -15.41 12.79
CA MET A 201 -0.88 -14.62 13.50
C MET A 201 -1.22 -14.44 14.98
N VAL A 202 -2.50 -14.23 15.30
CA VAL A 202 -2.99 -14.14 16.69
C VAL A 202 -2.92 -15.51 17.37
N TRP A 203 -3.30 -16.57 16.65
CA TRP A 203 -3.26 -17.94 17.17
C TRP A 203 -1.85 -18.33 17.59
N GLN A 204 -0.84 -18.09 16.74
CA GLN A 204 0.57 -18.45 17.01
C GLN A 204 1.11 -17.83 18.31
N VAL A 205 0.66 -16.62 18.61
CA VAL A 205 0.98 -15.94 19.86
C VAL A 205 0.22 -16.58 21.02
N SER A 206 -1.07 -16.83 20.86
CA SER A 206 -1.91 -17.40 21.92
C SER A 206 -1.56 -18.85 22.28
N SER A 207 -1.02 -19.61 21.32
CA SER A 207 -0.57 -20.99 21.50
C SER A 207 0.85 -21.09 22.07
N GLY A 208 1.52 -19.96 22.30
CA GLY A 208 2.90 -19.91 22.81
C GLY A 208 3.97 -20.36 21.80
N VAL A 209 3.60 -20.58 20.54
CA VAL A 209 4.52 -20.99 19.47
C VAL A 209 5.36 -19.81 18.99
N ALA A 210 4.80 -18.59 19.01
CA ALA A 210 5.50 -17.35 18.67
C ALA A 210 5.57 -16.41 19.87
N THR A 211 6.69 -15.71 20.02
CA THR A 211 6.85 -14.66 21.02
C THR A 211 6.25 -13.35 20.53
N ILE A 212 5.58 -12.62 21.43
CA ILE A 212 5.08 -11.27 21.14
C ILE A 212 6.28 -10.35 20.96
N THR A 213 6.52 -9.93 19.72
CA THR A 213 7.53 -8.93 19.40
C THR A 213 6.87 -7.68 18.82
N THR A 214 7.52 -6.53 18.96
CA THR A 214 7.05 -5.26 18.38
C THR A 214 6.80 -5.38 16.88
N GLY A 215 7.68 -6.07 16.14
CA GLY A 215 7.49 -6.32 14.72
C GLY A 215 6.23 -7.12 14.41
N TRP A 216 5.91 -8.14 15.20
CA TRP A 216 4.69 -8.93 15.03
C TRP A 216 3.43 -8.10 15.22
N VAL A 217 3.41 -7.24 16.25
CA VAL A 217 2.28 -6.34 16.54
C VAL A 217 2.11 -5.31 15.42
N LEU A 218 3.20 -4.72 14.92
CA LEU A 218 3.17 -3.78 13.80
C LEU A 218 2.59 -4.42 12.54
N LEU A 219 3.03 -5.63 12.20
CA LEU A 219 2.54 -6.37 11.03
C LEU A 219 1.07 -6.78 11.18
N ALA A 220 0.68 -7.27 12.36
CA ALA A 220 -0.71 -7.65 12.64
C ALA A 220 -1.64 -6.42 12.60
N ALA A 221 -1.20 -5.27 13.13
CA ALA A 221 -1.96 -4.03 13.07
C ALA A 221 -2.09 -3.53 11.62
N LEU A 222 -1.00 -3.55 10.85
CA LEU A 222 -1.02 -3.15 9.44
C LEU A 222 -1.94 -4.05 8.59
N LEU A 223 -1.88 -5.38 8.80
CA LEU A 223 -2.79 -6.31 8.12
C LEU A 223 -4.25 -6.04 8.50
N GLY A 224 -4.53 -5.80 9.79
CA GLY A 224 -5.86 -5.43 10.26
C GLY A 224 -6.39 -4.16 9.59
N LEU A 225 -5.56 -3.11 9.49
CA LEU A 225 -5.90 -1.87 8.80
C LEU A 225 -6.17 -2.10 7.31
N ALA A 226 -5.36 -2.93 6.66
CA ALA A 226 -5.53 -3.25 5.25
C ALA A 226 -6.82 -4.08 5.00
N ILE A 227 -7.20 -4.97 5.92
CA ILE A 227 -8.50 -5.67 5.88
C ILE A 227 -9.64 -4.66 6.01
N VAL A 228 -9.56 -3.73 6.96
CA VAL A 228 -10.56 -2.67 7.13
C VAL A 228 -10.69 -1.85 5.85
N GLU A 229 -9.58 -1.48 5.21
CA GLU A 229 -9.59 -0.78 3.93
C GLU A 229 -10.32 -1.57 2.85
N HIS A 230 -10.09 -2.88 2.73
CA HIS A 230 -10.81 -3.73 1.79
C HIS A 230 -12.30 -3.78 2.11
N VAL A 231 -12.66 -4.00 3.38
CA VAL A 231 -14.06 -4.00 3.83
C VAL A 231 -14.75 -2.68 3.48
N ILE A 232 -14.06 -1.55 3.63
CA ILE A 232 -14.60 -0.24 3.22
C ILE A 232 -14.90 -0.19 1.72
N MET A 233 -14.06 -0.78 0.85
CA MET A 233 -14.35 -0.83 -0.59
C MET A 233 -15.68 -1.55 -0.89
N ALA A 234 -16.06 -2.55 -0.09
CA ALA A 234 -17.34 -3.25 -0.24
C ALA A 234 -18.56 -2.42 0.15
N PHE A 235 -18.38 -1.32 0.89
CA PHE A 235 -19.47 -0.42 1.24
C PHE A 235 -19.45 0.84 0.37
N PRO A 236 -20.62 1.33 -0.08
CA PRO A 236 -20.73 2.56 -0.86
C PRO A 236 -20.62 3.81 0.05
N THR A 237 -19.67 3.81 0.97
CA THR A 237 -19.41 4.96 1.85
C THR A 237 -18.32 5.82 1.21
N PRO A 238 -18.59 7.13 0.96
CA PRO A 238 -17.55 8.00 0.45
C PRO A 238 -16.47 8.17 1.53
N MET A 239 -15.35 7.49 1.35
CA MET A 239 -14.14 7.64 2.17
C MET A 239 -13.65 9.10 2.22
N GLN A 240 -14.18 10.00 1.38
CA GLN A 240 -14.02 11.45 1.46
C GLN A 240 -14.24 12.00 2.87
N LYS A 241 -15.16 11.42 3.66
CA LYS A 241 -15.44 11.90 5.02
C LYS A 241 -14.28 11.69 5.99
N LEU A 242 -13.45 10.67 5.79
CA LEU A 242 -12.34 10.36 6.70
C LEU A 242 -11.14 11.31 6.49
N TRP A 243 -10.85 11.68 5.25
CA TRP A 243 -9.76 12.61 4.89
C TRP A 243 -10.26 13.93 4.30
N GLY A 244 -11.42 14.43 4.75
CA GLY A 244 -12.03 15.65 4.22
C GLY A 244 -11.07 16.85 4.19
N TRP A 245 -10.25 16.98 5.24
CA TRP A 245 -9.20 18.01 5.36
C TRP A 245 -8.08 17.90 4.30
N ALA A 246 -7.73 16.70 3.84
CA ALA A 246 -6.72 16.49 2.81
C ALA A 246 -7.30 16.61 1.39
N MET A 247 -8.63 16.53 1.27
CA MET A 247 -9.38 16.56 0.02
C MET A 247 -9.89 17.96 -0.34
N GLU A 248 -9.91 18.89 0.61
CA GLU A 248 -10.29 20.28 0.39
C GLU A 248 -9.32 20.94 -0.60
N LYS A 249 -9.88 21.57 -1.65
CA LYS A 249 -9.07 22.22 -2.68
C LYS A 249 -8.28 23.36 -2.03
N ALA A 250 -6.96 23.30 -2.13
CA ALA A 250 -6.14 24.51 -2.05
C ALA A 250 -6.46 25.44 -3.24
#